data_AF-A0A6A5TRX2-F1
#
_entry.id   AF-A0A6A5TRX2-F1
#
_cell.length_a   1.000
_cell.length_b   1.000
_cell.length_c   1.000
_cell.angle_alpha   90.00
_cell.angle_beta   90.00
_cell.angle_gamma   90.00
#
_symmetry.space_group_name_H-M   'P 1'
#
loop_
_entity.id
_entity.type
_entity.pdbx_description
1 polymer ?
#
loop_
_entity_poly.entity_id
_entity_poly.type
_entity_poly.pdbx_seq_one_letter_code
_entity_poly.pdbx_strand_id
1 'polypeptide(L)'
;MFKFVAKLINKLVGQRDYSAQEVCYILFNLPLTDCSRTILNVNLCCEEDQPKTYFTEGRSVLVKYKERPPSLEAVSYLDYLLHYDHAKNRVRPQARPRILKFYPLYSPELDREDFSRVKLMLQY
;
A
#
# COMPACT_ATOMS: atom_id res chain seq x y z
N MET A 1 -24.87 -19.41 -10.79
CA MET A 1 -24.87 -18.24 -11.69
C MET A 1 -24.80 -16.91 -10.91
N PHE A 2 -25.74 -16.61 -9.99
CA PHE A 2 -25.74 -15.38 -9.18
C PHE A 2 -24.48 -15.10 -8.34
N LYS A 3 -23.87 -16.12 -7.71
CA LYS A 3 -22.64 -15.95 -6.91
C LYS A 3 -21.44 -15.47 -7.73
N PHE A 4 -21.36 -15.87 -9.00
CA PHE A 4 -20.27 -15.45 -9.90
C PHE A 4 -20.45 -13.99 -10.32
N VAL A 5 -21.69 -13.62 -10.68
CA VAL A 5 -22.05 -12.24 -11.03
C VAL A 5 -21.89 -11.31 -9.83
N ALA A 6 -22.31 -11.71 -8.63
CA ALA A 6 -22.10 -10.94 -7.41
C ALA A 6 -20.60 -10.77 -7.08
N LYS A 7 -19.77 -11.80 -7.29
CA LYS A 7 -18.32 -11.71 -7.12
C LYS A 7 -17.68 -10.79 -8.17
N LEU A 8 -18.19 -10.81 -9.40
CA LEU A 8 -17.73 -9.93 -10.48
C LEU A 8 -18.13 -8.47 -10.21
N ILE A 9 -19.37 -8.22 -9.80
CA ILE A 9 -19.88 -6.90 -9.45
C ILE A 9 -19.17 -6.36 -8.22
N ASN A 10 -18.98 -7.13 -7.16
CA ASN A 10 -18.21 -6.69 -5.99
C ASN A 10 -16.75 -6.42 -6.33
N LYS A 11 -16.17 -7.18 -7.28
CA LYS A 11 -14.83 -6.91 -7.82
C LYS A 11 -14.80 -5.61 -8.64
N LEU A 12 -15.80 -5.37 -9.48
CA LEU A 12 -15.91 -4.17 -10.32
C LEU A 12 -16.24 -2.91 -9.52
N VAL A 13 -17.11 -3.02 -8.52
CA VAL A 13 -17.53 -1.92 -7.63
C VAL A 13 -16.43 -1.61 -6.62
N GLY A 14 -15.74 -2.61 -6.09
CA GLY A 14 -14.59 -2.42 -5.20
C GLY A 14 -13.30 -1.92 -5.87
N GLN A 15 -13.27 -1.86 -7.21
CA GLN A 15 -12.14 -1.35 -8.00
C GLN A 15 -12.30 0.13 -8.41
N ARG A 16 -13.38 0.82 -8.02
CA ARG A 16 -13.71 2.17 -8.51
C ARG A 16 -13.14 3.34 -7.69
N ASP A 17 -11.93 3.20 -7.18
CA ASP A 17 -11.13 4.37 -6.79
C ASP A 17 -10.15 4.66 -7.94
N TYR A 18 -10.67 5.28 -9.02
CA TYR A 18 -9.82 5.70 -10.12
C TYR A 18 -8.86 6.78 -9.64
N SER A 19 -7.56 6.55 -9.79
CA SER A 19 -6.56 7.57 -9.55
C SER A 19 -6.77 8.76 -10.50
N ALA A 20 -6.40 9.97 -10.07
CA ALA A 20 -6.46 11.16 -10.92
C ALA A 20 -5.73 10.96 -12.26
N GLN A 21 -4.65 10.16 -12.25
CA GLN A 21 -3.93 9.78 -13.47
C GLN A 21 -4.77 8.90 -14.40
N GLU A 22 -5.46 7.88 -13.89
CA GLU A 22 -6.35 7.04 -14.71
C GLU A 22 -7.50 7.84 -15.32
N VAL A 23 -8.08 8.78 -14.55
CA VAL A 23 -9.11 9.69 -15.06
C VAL A 23 -8.57 10.55 -16.21
N CYS A 24 -7.38 11.13 -16.06
CA CYS A 24 -6.74 11.90 -17.13
C CYS A 24 -6.46 11.03 -18.37
N TYR A 25 -5.98 9.80 -18.20
CA TYR A 25 -5.71 8.90 -19.32
C TYR A 25 -6.99 8.56 -20.09
N ILE A 26 -8.08 8.31 -19.39
CA ILE A 26 -9.40 8.08 -20.01
C ILE A 26 -9.86 9.35 -20.76
N LEU A 27 -9.75 10.53 -20.13
CA LEU A 27 -10.16 11.80 -20.76
C LEU A 27 -9.36 12.15 -22.01
N PHE A 28 -8.06 11.86 -22.02
CA PHE A 28 -7.18 12.12 -23.16
C PHE A 28 -7.10 10.94 -24.15
N ASN A 29 -7.92 9.90 -23.96
CA ASN A 29 -7.93 8.69 -24.78
C ASN A 29 -6.54 8.04 -24.92
N LEU A 30 -5.77 8.04 -23.83
CA LEU A 30 -4.46 7.41 -23.73
C LEU A 30 -4.60 5.94 -23.28
N PRO A 31 -3.74 5.04 -23.76
CA PRO A 31 -3.79 3.64 -23.35
C PRO A 31 -3.45 3.50 -21.87
N LEU A 32 -4.35 2.89 -21.11
CA LEU A 32 -4.10 2.51 -19.73
C LEU A 32 -3.13 1.33 -19.71
N THR A 33 -2.03 1.46 -18.97
CA THR A 33 -1.06 0.40 -18.73
C THR A 33 -1.12 -0.06 -17.29
N ASP A 34 -1.25 -1.36 -17.08
CA ASP A 34 -1.22 -1.95 -15.73
C ASP A 34 0.14 -1.72 -15.07
N CYS A 35 0.11 -1.27 -13.81
CA CYS A 35 1.33 -1.17 -13.02
C CYS A 35 1.83 -2.58 -12.68
N SER A 36 2.99 -2.95 -13.22
CA SER A 36 3.63 -4.26 -12.95
C SER A 36 4.08 -4.47 -11.50
N ARG A 37 4.03 -3.44 -10.64
CA ARG A 37 4.51 -3.46 -9.26
C ARG A 37 3.41 -3.08 -8.30
N THR A 38 3.30 -3.83 -7.21
CA THR A 38 2.36 -3.52 -6.13
C THR A 38 2.94 -2.43 -5.23
N ILE A 39 2.16 -1.37 -4.96
CA ILE A 39 2.52 -0.35 -3.97
C ILE A 39 2.05 -0.81 -2.59
N LEU A 40 2.94 -0.74 -1.60
CA LEU A 40 2.63 -1.00 -0.20
C LEU A 40 2.74 0.30 0.58
N ASN A 41 1.63 0.71 1.19
CA ASN A 41 1.61 1.86 2.08
C ASN A 41 2.19 1.45 3.44
N VAL A 42 3.25 2.12 3.86
CA VAL A 42 3.95 1.86 5.12
C VAL A 42 3.80 3.09 6.00
N ASN A 43 3.16 2.92 7.15
CA ASN A 43 3.06 3.99 8.14
C ASN A 43 4.26 3.97 9.09
N LEU A 44 4.94 5.11 9.20
CA LEU A 44 6.07 5.33 10.10
C LEU A 44 5.64 5.91 11.46
N CYS A 45 4.37 6.31 11.62
CA CYS A 45 3.85 6.74 12.91
C CYS A 45 3.88 5.60 13.93
N CYS A 46 3.88 5.98 15.22
CA CYS A 46 3.74 5.07 16.34
C CYS A 46 2.57 4.11 16.13
N GLU A 47 2.73 2.85 16.53
CA GLU A 47 1.75 1.78 16.27
C GLU A 47 0.35 2.12 16.79
N GLU A 48 0.28 2.82 17.91
CA GLU A 48 -0.95 3.29 18.57
C GLU A 48 -1.73 4.32 17.73
N ASP A 49 -1.00 5.13 16.95
CA ASP A 49 -1.55 6.22 16.14
C ASP A 49 -1.82 5.80 14.68
N GLN A 50 -1.57 4.53 14.31
CA GLN A 50 -1.76 4.08 12.94
C GLN A 50 -3.25 3.96 12.60
N PRO A 51 -3.77 4.72 11.61
CA PRO A 51 -5.16 4.62 11.22
C PRO A 51 -5.46 3.25 10.61
N LYS A 52 -6.64 2.71 10.97
CA LYS A 52 -7.09 1.36 10.60
C LYS A 52 -7.26 1.13 9.10
N THR A 53 -7.25 2.20 8.30
CA THR A 53 -7.36 2.19 6.84
C THR A 53 -6.25 1.39 6.16
N TYR A 54 -5.06 1.27 6.76
CA TYR A 54 -3.91 0.59 6.16
C TYR A 54 -3.75 -0.87 6.62
N PHE A 55 -4.74 -1.41 7.34
CA PHE A 55 -4.65 -2.73 7.94
C PHE A 55 -5.04 -3.77 6.90
N THR A 56 -4.14 -4.73 6.65
CA THR A 56 -4.46 -5.89 5.81
C THR A 56 -5.04 -6.96 6.73
N GLU A 57 -6.32 -7.30 6.55
CA GLU A 57 -7.05 -8.26 7.41
C GLU A 57 -7.17 -7.81 8.88
N GLY A 58 -7.28 -6.51 9.11
CA GLY A 58 -7.45 -5.96 10.47
C GLY A 58 -6.18 -5.97 11.33
N ARG A 59 -4.99 -6.24 10.75
CA ARG A 59 -3.68 -6.05 11.41
C ARG A 59 -2.74 -5.19 10.55
N SER A 60 -1.90 -4.39 11.19
CA SER A 60 -0.84 -3.66 10.49
C SER A 60 0.27 -4.61 10.04
N VAL A 61 1.00 -4.23 9.01
CA VAL A 61 2.12 -5.05 8.50
C VAL A 61 3.26 -5.14 9.53
N LEU A 62 3.43 -4.09 10.34
CA LEU A 62 4.40 -4.07 11.43
C LEU A 62 4.09 -5.13 12.50
N VAL A 63 2.81 -5.27 12.88
CA VAL A 63 2.37 -6.33 13.80
C VAL A 63 2.68 -7.71 13.22
N LYS A 64 2.33 -7.94 11.95
CA LYS A 64 2.63 -9.23 11.27
C LYS A 64 4.12 -9.55 11.23
N TYR A 65 4.98 -8.53 11.11
CA TYR A 65 6.43 -8.70 11.17
C TYR A 65 6.93 -9.03 12.59
N LYS A 66 6.36 -8.42 13.63
CA LYS A 66 6.70 -8.73 15.03
C LYS A 66 6.27 -10.14 15.42
N GLU A 67 5.12 -10.59 14.92
CA GLU A 67 4.55 -11.93 15.16
C GLU A 67 5.15 -13.02 14.24
N ARG A 68 6.16 -12.70 13.43
CA ARG A 68 6.74 -13.65 12.46
C ARG A 68 7.37 -14.85 13.15
N PRO A 69 7.37 -16.05 12.53
CA PRO A 69 7.98 -17.23 13.11
C PRO A 69 9.49 -17.04 13.31
N PRO A 70 10.11 -17.70 14.31
CA PRO A 70 11.55 -17.60 14.58
C PRO A 70 12.45 -17.96 13.38
N SER A 71 11.94 -18.79 12.46
CA SER A 71 12.64 -19.12 11.22
C SER A 71 12.92 -17.92 10.30
N LEU A 72 12.22 -16.79 10.50
CA LEU A 72 12.40 -15.54 9.76
C LEU A 72 13.04 -14.44 10.61
N GLU A 73 13.67 -14.77 11.74
CA GLU A 73 14.27 -13.77 12.62
C GLU A 73 15.35 -12.95 11.92
N ALA A 74 16.16 -13.58 11.08
CA ALA A 74 17.20 -12.94 10.27
C ALA A 74 16.68 -12.02 9.15
N VAL A 75 15.39 -12.08 8.82
CA VAL A 75 14.81 -11.26 7.76
C VAL A 75 14.60 -9.84 8.27
N SER A 76 15.14 -8.86 7.56
CA SER A 76 14.95 -7.45 7.89
C SER A 76 13.50 -7.01 7.64
N TYR A 77 13.06 -5.94 8.32
CA TYR A 77 11.72 -5.40 8.08
C TYR A 77 11.56 -4.94 6.63
N LEU A 78 12.61 -4.36 6.05
CA LEU A 78 12.61 -3.93 4.65
C LEU A 78 12.42 -5.12 3.69
N ASP A 79 13.16 -6.21 3.88
CA ASP A 79 13.04 -7.41 3.04
C ASP A 79 11.67 -8.05 3.16
N TYR A 80 11.13 -8.06 4.39
CA TYR A 80 9.78 -8.53 4.66
C TYR A 80 8.75 -7.70 3.86
N LEU A 81 8.84 -6.37 3.87
CA LEU A 81 7.94 -5.48 3.13
C LEU A 81 8.00 -5.70 1.60
N LEU A 82 9.21 -5.86 1.07
CA LEU A 82 9.45 -5.92 -0.37
C LEU A 82 9.09 -7.28 -0.98
N HIS A 83 9.46 -8.38 -0.30
CA HIS A 83 9.52 -9.71 -0.92
C HIS A 83 8.56 -10.73 -0.31
N TYR A 84 7.96 -10.47 0.87
CA TYR A 84 7.13 -11.46 1.55
C TYR A 84 5.62 -11.24 1.37
N ASP A 85 4.90 -12.36 1.34
CA ASP A 85 3.47 -12.42 1.62
C ASP A 85 3.29 -12.36 3.15
N HIS A 86 2.70 -11.28 3.64
CA HIS A 86 2.53 -11.03 5.07
C HIS A 86 1.47 -11.91 5.73
N ALA A 87 0.53 -12.46 4.97
CA ALA A 87 -0.48 -13.37 5.52
C ALA A 87 0.10 -14.79 5.72
N LYS A 88 1.00 -15.20 4.82
CA LYS A 88 1.58 -16.55 4.82
C LYS A 88 3.02 -16.63 5.33
N ASN A 89 3.67 -15.50 5.54
CA ASN A 89 5.10 -15.41 5.87
C ASN A 89 5.99 -16.19 4.88
N ARG A 90 5.70 -16.06 3.58
CA ARG A 90 6.45 -16.74 2.50
C ARG A 90 7.00 -15.73 1.51
N VAL A 91 8.16 -16.04 0.93
CA VAL A 91 8.73 -15.26 -0.17
C VAL A 91 7.79 -15.32 -1.38
N ARG A 92 7.74 -14.22 -2.15
CA ARG A 92 7.01 -14.10 -3.41
C ARG A 92 8.00 -14.26 -4.59
N PRO A 93 8.33 -15.49 -5.01
CA PRO A 93 9.46 -15.73 -5.91
C PRO A 93 9.29 -15.15 -7.32
N GLN A 94 8.05 -15.13 -7.84
CA GLN A 94 7.76 -14.64 -9.20
C GLN A 94 7.31 -13.18 -9.22
N ALA A 95 7.09 -12.58 -8.05
CA ALA A 95 6.57 -11.23 -7.99
C ALA A 95 7.71 -10.21 -7.94
N ARG A 96 7.53 -9.11 -8.66
CA ARG A 96 8.45 -7.97 -8.53
C ARG A 96 8.42 -7.42 -7.09
N PRO A 97 9.56 -6.90 -6.59
CA PRO A 97 9.61 -6.21 -5.31
C PRO A 97 8.55 -5.11 -5.25
N ARG A 98 7.89 -4.97 -4.10
CA ARG A 98 6.90 -3.92 -3.90
C ARG A 98 7.55 -2.55 -3.92
N ILE A 99 6.80 -1.53 -4.32
CA ILE A 99 7.20 -0.15 -4.12
C ILE A 99 6.65 0.28 -2.76
N LEU A 100 7.51 0.79 -1.88
CA LEU A 100 7.09 1.28 -0.58
C LEU A 100 6.69 2.75 -0.70
N LYS A 101 5.51 3.08 -0.19
CA LYS A 101 5.03 4.46 -0.05
C LYS A 101 4.93 4.75 1.44
N PHE A 102 5.82 5.61 1.94
CA PHE A 102 5.88 5.95 3.36
C PHE A 102 4.87 7.04 3.73
N TYR A 103 4.35 6.96 4.96
CA TYR A 103 3.47 7.92 5.62
C TYR A 103 4.14 8.41 6.93
N PRO A 104 3.83 9.63 7.43
CA PRO A 104 2.63 10.41 7.13
C PRO A 104 2.67 11.09 5.76
N LEU A 105 1.51 11.07 5.08
CA LEU A 105 1.20 12.10 4.10
C LEU A 105 0.72 13.28 4.93
N TYR A 106 1.61 14.22 5.24
CA TYR A 106 1.25 15.44 5.95
C TYR A 106 0.11 16.13 5.20
N SER A 107 -1.00 16.41 5.89
CA SER A 107 -2.09 17.14 5.26
C SER A 107 -1.69 18.60 5.14
N PRO A 108 -1.87 19.25 3.97
CA PRO A 108 -1.67 20.69 3.85
C PRO A 108 -2.56 21.51 4.80
N GLU A 109 -3.70 20.94 5.21
CA GLU A 109 -4.73 21.58 6.03
C GLU A 109 -4.51 21.35 7.53
N LEU A 110 -4.18 20.11 7.93
CA LEU A 110 -4.01 19.74 9.34
C LEU A 110 -2.55 19.89 9.81
N ASP A 111 -1.60 19.57 8.94
CA ASP A 111 -0.17 19.49 9.25
C ASP A 111 0.62 20.50 8.42
N ARG A 112 0.08 21.72 8.27
CA ARG A 112 0.58 22.74 7.33
C ARG A 112 2.09 22.98 7.44
N GLU A 113 2.61 23.03 8.65
CA GLU A 113 4.02 23.29 8.91
C GLU A 113 4.90 22.13 8.44
N ASP A 114 4.60 20.90 8.88
CA ASP A 114 5.38 19.72 8.49
C ASP A 114 5.23 19.39 7.01
N PHE A 115 4.04 19.58 6.44
CA PHE A 115 3.83 19.51 4.99
C PHE A 115 4.74 20.48 4.25
N SER A 116 4.83 21.73 4.72
CA SER A 116 5.68 22.76 4.11
C SER A 116 7.17 22.42 4.26
N ARG A 117 7.60 21.93 5.43
CA ARG A 117 8.99 21.51 5.66
C ARG A 117 9.38 20.37 4.74
N VAL A 118 8.55 19.33 4.65
CA VAL A 118 8.81 18.17 3.78
C VAL A 118 8.83 18.57 2.31
N LYS A 119 7.90 19.43 1.88
CA LYS A 119 7.88 19.95 0.52
C LYS A 119 9.14 20.76 0.18
N LEU A 120 9.61 21.60 1.10
CA LEU A 120 10.85 22.36 0.94
C LEU A 120 12.10 21.45 0.93
N MET A 121 12.15 20.44 1.81
CA MET A 121 13.29 19.52 1.92
C MET A 121 13.43 18.58 0.72
N LEU A 122 12.31 18.13 0.15
CA LEU A 122 12.31 17.17 -0.95
C LEU A 122 12.38 17.80 -2.35
N GLN A 123 12.38 19.14 -2.45
CA GLN A 123 12.42 19.90 -3.72
C GLN A 123 11.60 19.25 -4.85
N TYR A 124 10.29 19.17 -4.66
CA TYR A 124 9.33 18.87 -5.73
C TYR A 124 8.74 20.15 -6.30
#